data_AF-A0A835BVA9-F1
#
_entry.id   AF-A0A835BVA9-F1
#
_cell.length_a   1.000
_cell.length_b   1.000
_cell.length_c   1.000
_cell.angle_alpha   90.00
_cell.angle_beta   90.00
_cell.angle_gamma   90.00
#
_symmetry.space_group_name_H-M   'P 1'
#
loop_
_entity.id
_entity.type
_entity.pdbx_description
1 polymer ?
#
loop_
_entity_poly.entity_id
_entity_poly.type
_entity_poly.pdbx_seq_one_letter_code
_entity_poly.pdbx_strand_id
1 'polypeptide(L)'
;MGIVGSLLRRLGTGDGRRGRKPISRREEEEEEREVMRAAAKGFKETAFSHVHAKKWKEAALAFGEQAACDLKLGDELSAASALLRSAQSYAWIHEEDEGSVAATKLALDQALALFVKLNDLLMAAVSCAEVAEMYVEQRELQAAMEFFEKAAGYYGSNRNSRHYRYEADRIRFLLARKETYHRLPKTELRAQMYEVLATGIM
;
A
#
# COMPACT_ATOMS: atom_id res chain seq x y z
N MET A 1 -6.00 -55.97 -63.82
CA MET A 1 -6.40 -56.27 -62.43
C MET A 1 -7.24 -55.11 -61.95
N GLY A 2 -8.56 -55.17 -61.77
CA GLY A 2 -9.38 -56.27 -61.32
C GLY A 2 -9.64 -56.15 -59.82
N ILE A 3 -10.89 -55.81 -59.47
CA ILE A 3 -11.63 -56.11 -58.22
C ILE A 3 -11.84 -54.97 -57.19
N VAL A 4 -13.09 -54.47 -57.16
CA VAL A 4 -14.05 -54.33 -56.02
C VAL A 4 -13.56 -53.63 -54.72
N GLY A 5 -14.29 -52.71 -54.09
CA GLY A 5 -15.69 -52.30 -54.24
C GLY A 5 -16.09 -51.17 -53.28
N SER A 6 -17.24 -50.58 -53.60
CA SER A 6 -18.01 -49.62 -52.81
C SER A 6 -18.67 -50.27 -51.58
N LEU A 7 -18.86 -49.53 -50.49
CA LEU A 7 -20.17 -49.28 -49.83
C LEU A 7 -20.03 -48.80 -48.37
N LEU A 8 -20.41 -47.53 -48.16
CA LEU A 8 -21.48 -47.06 -47.26
C LEU A 8 -21.71 -47.69 -45.87
N ARG A 9 -21.65 -46.79 -44.88
CA ARG A 9 -22.58 -46.57 -43.73
C ARG A 9 -22.75 -47.68 -42.66
N ARG A 10 -22.43 -47.31 -41.42
CA ARG A 10 -23.20 -47.45 -40.15
C ARG A 10 -22.45 -46.63 -39.08
N LEU A 11 -22.93 -45.44 -38.65
CA LEU A 11 -23.90 -45.20 -37.57
C LEU A 11 -23.80 -46.19 -36.40
N GLY A 12 -23.41 -45.68 -35.22
CA GLY A 12 -23.54 -46.42 -33.97
C GLY A 12 -22.62 -45.92 -32.85
N THR A 13 -23.04 -44.84 -32.20
CA THR A 13 -23.08 -44.70 -30.73
C THR A 13 -21.79 -44.84 -29.92
N GLY A 14 -21.32 -43.70 -29.41
CA GLY A 14 -20.33 -43.59 -28.33
C GLY A 14 -20.45 -42.22 -27.70
N ASP A 15 -21.61 -41.98 -27.09
CA ASP A 15 -21.91 -40.81 -26.27
C ASP A 15 -20.91 -40.73 -25.11
N GLY A 16 -19.88 -39.93 -25.32
CA GLY A 16 -18.89 -39.55 -24.32
C GLY A 16 -19.02 -38.08 -23.99
N ARG A 17 -20.25 -37.52 -23.99
CA ARG A 17 -20.51 -36.30 -23.22
C ARG A 17 -20.25 -36.64 -21.76
N ARG A 18 -18.98 -36.52 -21.34
CA ARG A 18 -18.69 -36.17 -19.95
C ARG A 18 -19.42 -34.86 -19.73
N GLY A 19 -20.63 -34.96 -19.20
CA GLY A 19 -21.34 -33.83 -18.66
C GLY A 19 -20.40 -33.20 -17.66
N ARG A 20 -19.73 -32.12 -18.06
CA ARG A 20 -19.39 -31.08 -17.11
C ARG A 20 -20.73 -30.74 -16.49
N LYS A 21 -20.94 -31.18 -15.24
CA LYS A 21 -22.03 -30.65 -14.43
C LYS A 21 -21.93 -29.13 -14.57
N PRO A 22 -23.03 -28.41 -14.82
CA PRO A 22 -22.99 -26.96 -14.79
C PRO A 22 -22.36 -26.60 -13.45
N ILE A 23 -21.20 -25.95 -13.50
CA ILE A 23 -20.51 -25.46 -12.32
C ILE A 23 -21.55 -24.56 -11.66
N SER A 24 -21.85 -24.84 -10.39
CA SER A 24 -22.80 -24.00 -9.70
C SER A 24 -22.19 -22.60 -9.63
N ARG A 25 -23.01 -21.55 -9.77
CA ARG A 25 -22.56 -20.15 -9.66
C ARG A 25 -21.64 -19.90 -8.45
N ARG A 26 -21.87 -20.65 -7.35
CA ARG A 26 -21.05 -20.62 -6.14
C ARG A 26 -19.64 -21.18 -6.33
N GLU A 27 -19.48 -22.26 -7.09
CA GLU A 27 -18.18 -22.84 -7.42
C GLU A 27 -17.41 -21.93 -8.40
N GLU A 28 -18.09 -21.26 -9.32
CA GLU A 28 -17.48 -20.25 -10.21
C GLU A 28 -16.94 -19.04 -9.40
N GLU A 29 -17.75 -18.53 -8.46
CA GLU A 29 -17.34 -17.44 -7.56
C GLU A 29 -16.17 -17.83 -6.63
N GLU A 30 -16.06 -19.11 -6.26
CA GLU A 30 -14.97 -19.63 -5.43
C GLU A 30 -13.66 -19.77 -6.24
N GLU A 31 -13.75 -20.26 -7.48
CA GLU A 31 -12.61 -20.32 -8.41
C GLU A 31 -12.09 -18.91 -8.72
N GLU A 32 -12.97 -17.94 -8.97
CA GLU A 32 -12.58 -16.54 -9.16
C GLU A 32 -11.87 -15.96 -7.93
N ARG A 33 -12.35 -16.26 -6.73
CA ARG A 33 -11.70 -15.86 -5.48
C ARG A 33 -10.33 -16.52 -5.32
N GLU A 34 -10.17 -17.78 -5.71
CA GLU A 34 -8.88 -18.47 -5.67
C GLU A 34 -7.87 -17.85 -6.63
N VAL A 35 -8.29 -17.57 -7.86
CA VAL A 35 -7.47 -16.86 -8.86
C VAL A 35 -7.06 -15.49 -8.33
N MET A 36 -7.97 -14.76 -7.69
CA MET A 36 -7.68 -13.45 -7.11
C MET A 36 -6.70 -13.53 -5.94
N ARG A 37 -6.78 -14.57 -5.08
CA ARG A 37 -5.77 -14.80 -4.02
C ARG A 37 -4.40 -15.10 -4.61
N ALA A 38 -4.34 -15.91 -5.66
CA ALA A 38 -3.10 -16.20 -6.36
C ALA A 38 -2.50 -14.93 -6.99
N ALA A 39 -3.34 -14.08 -7.58
CA ALA A 39 -2.93 -12.78 -8.13
C ALA A 39 -2.37 -11.85 -7.04
N ALA A 40 -3.08 -11.68 -5.92
CA ALA A 40 -2.61 -10.88 -4.79
C ALA A 40 -1.23 -11.35 -4.29
N LYS A 41 -1.04 -12.66 -4.13
CA LYS A 41 0.24 -13.25 -3.76
C LYS A 41 1.33 -12.94 -4.79
N GLY A 42 1.04 -13.09 -6.08
CA GLY A 42 1.97 -12.78 -7.16
C GLY A 42 2.38 -11.31 -7.20
N PHE A 43 1.43 -10.39 -6.99
CA PHE A 43 1.71 -8.96 -6.88
C PHE A 43 2.61 -8.65 -5.68
N LYS A 44 2.36 -9.25 -4.52
CA LYS A 44 3.19 -9.10 -3.33
C LYS A 44 4.64 -9.52 -3.58
N GLU A 45 4.84 -10.70 -4.17
CA GLU A 45 6.17 -11.23 -4.50
C GLU A 45 6.91 -10.36 -5.53
N THR A 46 6.17 -9.89 -6.54
CA THR A 46 6.69 -8.96 -7.57
C THR A 46 7.09 -7.62 -6.95
N ALA A 47 6.25 -7.07 -6.08
CA ALA A 47 6.52 -5.83 -5.37
C ALA A 47 7.80 -5.91 -4.53
N PHE A 48 7.98 -6.97 -3.75
CA PHE A 48 9.21 -7.19 -2.99
C PHE A 48 10.43 -7.35 -3.91
N SER A 49 10.29 -8.04 -5.04
CA SER A 49 11.37 -8.16 -6.02
C SER A 49 11.79 -6.79 -6.57
N HIS A 50 10.81 -5.91 -6.84
CA HIS A 50 11.07 -4.53 -7.24
C HIS A 50 11.72 -3.69 -6.14
N VAL A 51 11.31 -3.84 -4.88
CA VAL A 51 11.98 -3.20 -3.72
C VAL A 51 13.45 -3.59 -3.67
N HIS A 52 13.77 -4.88 -3.79
CA HIS A 52 15.15 -5.36 -3.80
C HIS A 52 15.96 -4.84 -5.00
N ALA A 53 15.30 -4.67 -6.15
CA ALA A 53 15.88 -4.08 -7.35
C ALA A 53 15.94 -2.54 -7.33
N LYS A 54 15.48 -1.88 -6.25
CA LYS A 54 15.35 -0.42 -6.11
C LYS A 54 14.48 0.24 -7.19
N LYS A 55 13.53 -0.53 -7.72
CA LYS A 55 12.51 -0.10 -8.68
C LYS A 55 11.27 0.39 -7.91
N TRP A 56 11.41 1.55 -7.29
CA TRP A 56 10.45 2.06 -6.31
C TRP A 56 9.05 2.32 -6.89
N LYS A 57 8.97 2.86 -8.11
CA LYS A 57 7.69 3.15 -8.78
C LYS A 57 6.95 1.85 -9.11
N GLU A 58 7.65 0.86 -9.63
CA GLU A 58 7.09 -0.45 -9.96
C GLU A 58 6.69 -1.23 -8.69
N ALA A 59 7.47 -1.13 -7.62
CA ALA A 59 7.11 -1.70 -6.32
C ALA A 59 5.82 -1.08 -5.78
N ALA A 60 5.70 0.24 -5.84
CA ALA A 60 4.52 0.95 -5.35
C ALA A 60 3.25 0.54 -6.11
N LEU A 61 3.33 0.46 -7.44
CA LEU A 61 2.23 0.00 -8.30
C LEU A 61 1.84 -1.45 -7.98
N ALA A 62 2.80 -2.35 -7.85
CA ALA A 62 2.54 -3.76 -7.54
C ALA A 62 1.88 -3.93 -6.16
N PHE A 63 2.30 -3.16 -5.14
CA PHE A 63 1.60 -3.13 -3.86
C PHE A 63 0.18 -2.56 -3.96
N GLY A 64 -0.05 -1.58 -4.83
CA GLY A 64 -1.39 -1.06 -5.12
C GLY A 64 -2.32 -2.11 -5.74
N GLU A 65 -1.81 -2.89 -6.69
CA GLU A 65 -2.56 -4.01 -7.29
C GLU A 65 -2.83 -5.13 -6.28
N GLN A 66 -1.86 -5.42 -5.40
CA GLN A 66 -2.08 -6.33 -4.27
C GLN A 66 -3.24 -5.83 -3.39
N ALA A 67 -3.22 -4.56 -2.97
CA ALA A 67 -4.25 -3.98 -2.13
C ALA A 67 -5.64 -4.05 -2.78
N ALA A 68 -5.72 -3.77 -4.08
CA ALA A 68 -6.98 -3.85 -4.82
C ALA A 68 -7.55 -5.28 -4.86
N CYS A 69 -6.69 -6.30 -4.97
CA CYS A 69 -7.11 -7.70 -4.88
C CYS A 69 -7.57 -8.05 -3.45
N ASP A 70 -6.79 -7.66 -2.44
CA ASP A 70 -7.08 -7.95 -1.03
C ASP A 70 -8.42 -7.31 -0.60
N LEU A 71 -8.72 -6.08 -1.03
CA LEU A 71 -10.01 -5.42 -0.76
C LEU A 71 -11.18 -6.19 -1.39
N LYS A 72 -11.05 -6.66 -2.63
CA LYS A 72 -12.11 -7.44 -3.30
C LYS A 72 -12.34 -8.80 -2.62
N LEU A 73 -11.29 -9.38 -2.03
CA LEU A 73 -11.36 -10.61 -1.24
C LEU A 73 -11.94 -10.39 0.16
N GLY A 74 -12.00 -9.14 0.62
CA GLY A 74 -12.41 -8.76 1.98
C GLY A 74 -11.29 -8.86 3.02
N ASP A 75 -10.03 -9.00 2.60
CA ASP A 75 -8.86 -9.01 3.48
C ASP A 75 -8.37 -7.57 3.72
N GLU A 76 -9.11 -6.85 4.56
CA GLU A 76 -8.87 -5.43 4.83
C GLU A 76 -7.51 -5.17 5.49
N LEU A 77 -7.01 -6.10 6.31
CA LEU A 77 -5.72 -5.96 6.99
C LEU A 77 -4.55 -6.12 6.00
N SER A 78 -4.63 -7.11 5.10
CA SER A 78 -3.64 -7.28 4.04
C SER A 78 -3.66 -6.09 3.08
N ALA A 79 -4.85 -5.60 2.72
CA ALA A 79 -5.00 -4.41 1.89
C ALA A 79 -4.39 -3.16 2.52
N ALA A 80 -4.67 -2.89 3.81
CA ALA A 80 -4.10 -1.75 4.54
C ALA A 80 -2.57 -1.81 4.57
N SER A 81 -2.02 -3.00 4.85
CA SER A 81 -0.57 -3.24 4.87
C SER A 81 0.06 -3.05 3.50
N ALA A 82 -0.62 -3.46 2.43
CA ALA A 82 -0.16 -3.28 1.06
C ALA A 82 -0.17 -1.80 0.65
N LEU A 83 -1.23 -1.05 0.98
CA LEU A 83 -1.32 0.39 0.73
C LEU A 83 -0.21 1.17 1.45
N LEU A 84 0.06 0.85 2.72
CA LEU A 84 1.17 1.47 3.46
C LEU A 84 2.51 1.21 2.77
N ARG A 85 2.78 -0.02 2.32
CA ARG A 85 4.01 -0.35 1.58
C ARG A 85 4.09 0.31 0.22
N SER A 86 2.95 0.50 -0.45
CA SER A 86 2.88 1.27 -1.70
C SER A 86 3.34 2.71 -1.45
N ALA A 87 2.81 3.35 -0.42
CA ALA A 87 3.20 4.69 -0.01
C ALA A 87 4.69 4.80 0.36
N GLN A 88 5.16 3.89 1.21
CA GLN A 88 6.58 3.82 1.58
C GLN A 88 7.49 3.69 0.36
N SER A 89 7.07 2.92 -0.65
CA SER A 89 7.85 2.76 -1.88
C SER A 89 7.94 4.07 -2.66
N TYR A 90 6.85 4.83 -2.77
CA TYR A 90 6.87 6.15 -3.41
C TYR A 90 7.76 7.16 -2.67
N ALA A 91 7.86 7.08 -1.33
CA ALA A 91 8.72 7.97 -0.54
C ALA A 91 10.23 7.84 -0.86
N TRP A 92 10.66 6.74 -1.48
CA TRP A 92 12.04 6.54 -1.92
C TRP A 92 12.34 7.06 -3.33
N ILE A 93 11.34 7.61 -4.03
CA ILE A 93 11.53 8.22 -5.34
C ILE A 93 12.07 9.65 -5.16
N HIS A 94 13.31 9.88 -5.58
CA HIS A 94 13.99 11.17 -5.44
C HIS A 94 13.46 12.27 -6.38
N GLU A 95 12.79 11.88 -7.47
CA GLU A 95 12.08 12.78 -8.37
C GLU A 95 10.60 12.83 -7.92
N GLU A 96 10.26 13.83 -7.13
CA GLU A 96 8.88 14.14 -6.75
C GLU A 96 8.10 14.62 -7.97
N ASP A 97 7.63 13.66 -8.76
CA ASP A 97 6.53 13.86 -9.68
C ASP A 97 5.26 14.16 -8.87
N GLU A 98 4.51 15.21 -9.21
CA GLU A 98 3.27 15.57 -8.50
C GLU A 98 2.29 14.38 -8.44
N GLY A 99 2.30 13.54 -9.48
CA GLY A 99 1.53 12.30 -9.54
C GLY A 99 1.93 11.27 -8.49
N SER A 100 3.23 11.10 -8.20
CA SER A 100 3.68 10.16 -7.16
C SER A 100 3.32 10.67 -5.77
N VAL A 101 3.47 11.97 -5.50
CA VAL A 101 3.08 12.58 -4.23
C VAL A 101 1.58 12.40 -3.96
N ALA A 102 0.74 12.65 -4.96
CA ALA A 102 -0.71 12.45 -4.84
C ALA A 102 -1.07 10.98 -4.60
N ALA A 103 -0.41 10.05 -5.30
CA ALA A 103 -0.62 8.62 -5.11
C ALA A 103 -0.22 8.15 -3.70
N THR A 104 0.90 8.64 -3.17
CA THR A 104 1.34 8.35 -1.80
C THR A 104 0.34 8.85 -0.76
N LYS A 105 -0.12 10.11 -0.87
CA LYS A 105 -1.12 10.68 0.04
C LYS A 105 -2.40 9.82 0.04
N LEU A 106 -2.91 9.50 -1.15
CA LEU A 106 -4.10 8.66 -1.30
C LEU A 106 -3.92 7.28 -0.66
N ALA A 107 -2.78 6.62 -0.91
CA ALA A 107 -2.49 5.31 -0.35
C ALA A 107 -2.40 5.33 1.19
N LEU A 108 -1.77 6.35 1.76
CA LEU A 108 -1.68 6.54 3.22
C LEU A 108 -3.04 6.83 3.86
N ASP A 109 -3.86 7.69 3.24
CA ASP A 109 -5.21 8.00 3.74
C ASP A 109 -6.09 6.74 3.75
N GLN A 110 -6.02 5.94 2.68
CA GLN A 110 -6.74 4.66 2.61
C GLN A 110 -6.23 3.65 3.64
N ALA A 111 -4.91 3.52 3.80
CA ALA A 111 -4.32 2.64 4.80
C ALA A 111 -4.73 3.04 6.21
N LEU A 112 -4.64 4.33 6.55
CA LEU A 112 -5.05 4.88 7.84
C LEU A 112 -6.52 4.59 8.12
N ALA A 113 -7.41 4.84 7.16
CA ALA A 113 -8.84 4.58 7.32
C ALA A 113 -9.12 3.09 7.63
N LEU A 114 -8.42 2.18 6.94
CA LEU A 114 -8.56 0.74 7.18
C LEU A 114 -8.00 0.34 8.55
N PHE A 115 -6.81 0.81 8.94
CA PHE A 115 -6.24 0.48 10.25
C PHE A 115 -7.11 1.00 11.40
N VAL A 116 -7.67 2.20 11.27
CA VAL A 116 -8.62 2.74 12.25
C VAL A 116 -9.90 1.89 12.32
N LYS A 117 -10.45 1.50 11.16
CA LYS A 117 -11.62 0.61 11.10
C LYS A 117 -11.37 -0.74 11.77
N LEU A 118 -10.16 -1.29 11.59
CA LEU A 118 -9.72 -2.55 12.18
C LEU A 118 -9.30 -2.42 13.66
N ASN A 119 -9.32 -1.20 14.22
CA ASN A 119 -8.82 -0.87 15.55
C ASN A 119 -7.32 -1.24 15.75
N ASP A 120 -6.54 -1.27 14.66
CA ASP A 120 -5.09 -1.39 14.70
C ASP A 120 -4.49 0.00 14.92
N LEU A 121 -4.57 0.47 16.16
CA LEU A 121 -4.12 1.81 16.54
C LEU A 121 -2.62 2.00 16.34
N LEU A 122 -1.83 0.94 16.44
CA LEU A 122 -0.38 1.02 16.23
C LEU A 122 -0.09 1.37 14.76
N MET A 123 -0.70 0.64 13.82
CA MET A 123 -0.49 0.89 12.40
C MET A 123 -1.18 2.18 11.92
N ALA A 124 -2.29 2.57 12.53
CA ALA A 124 -2.87 3.89 12.33
C ALA A 124 -1.91 5.01 12.74
N ALA A 125 -1.22 4.86 13.88
CA ALA A 125 -0.22 5.82 14.34
C ALA A 125 0.97 5.93 13.38
N VAL A 126 1.49 4.80 12.91
CA VAL A 126 2.58 4.74 11.91
C VAL A 126 2.16 5.45 10.63
N SER A 127 0.96 5.15 10.12
CA SER A 127 0.43 5.79 8.91
C SER A 127 0.29 7.31 9.08
N CYS A 128 -0.19 7.78 10.23
CA CYS A 128 -0.24 9.23 10.53
C CYS A 128 1.15 9.86 10.57
N ALA A 129 2.16 9.19 11.12
CA ALA A 129 3.52 9.70 11.16
C ALA A 129 4.10 9.87 9.75
N GLU A 130 3.95 8.87 8.87
CA GLU A 130 4.43 8.96 7.49
C GLU A 130 3.75 10.08 6.70
N VAL A 131 2.42 10.26 6.87
CA VAL A 131 1.69 11.40 6.28
C VAL A 131 2.22 12.73 6.80
N ALA A 132 2.47 12.83 8.10
CA ALA A 132 2.99 14.05 8.70
C ALA A 132 4.37 14.43 8.14
N GLU A 133 5.27 13.45 8.00
CA GLU A 133 6.61 13.65 7.43
C GLU A 133 6.53 14.15 5.98
N MET A 134 5.65 13.56 5.16
CA MET A 134 5.40 14.04 3.80
C MET A 134 4.93 15.51 3.75
N TYR A 135 4.03 15.90 4.66
CA TYR A 135 3.58 17.29 4.73
C TYR A 135 4.68 18.25 5.19
N VAL A 136 5.60 17.79 6.05
CA VAL A 136 6.81 18.56 6.39
C VAL A 136 7.66 18.83 5.15
N GLU A 137 7.91 17.80 4.33
CA GLU A 137 8.70 17.92 3.10
C GLU A 137 8.07 18.89 2.09
N GLN A 138 6.73 18.90 2.02
CA GLN A 138 5.94 19.81 1.18
C GLN A 138 5.74 21.20 1.78
N ARG A 139 6.28 21.46 2.99
CA ARG A 139 6.11 22.70 3.76
C ARG A 139 4.65 23.01 4.12
N GLU A 140 3.78 22.01 4.11
CA GLU A 140 2.40 22.07 4.59
C GLU A 140 2.38 21.86 6.11
N LEU A 141 3.03 22.77 6.85
CA LEU A 141 3.33 22.60 8.28
C LEU A 141 2.09 22.44 9.16
N GLN A 142 0.98 23.11 8.82
CA GLN A 142 -0.26 22.99 9.57
C GLN A 142 -0.81 21.55 9.52
N ALA A 143 -0.85 20.95 8.32
CA ALA A 143 -1.28 19.58 8.13
C ALA A 143 -0.31 18.59 8.83
N ALA A 144 1.00 18.80 8.68
CA ALA A 144 2.01 17.98 9.35
C ALA A 144 1.81 17.94 10.88
N MET A 145 1.60 19.11 11.51
CA MET A 145 1.35 19.21 12.94
C MET A 145 0.11 18.40 13.36
N GLU A 146 -1.00 18.57 12.66
CA GLU A 146 -2.25 17.85 12.97
C GLU A 146 -2.09 16.33 12.87
N PHE A 147 -1.34 15.84 11.88
CA PHE A 147 -1.06 14.41 11.75
C PHE A 147 -0.09 13.87 12.80
N PHE A 148 0.91 14.64 13.23
CA PHE A 148 1.75 14.26 14.37
C PHE A 148 0.95 14.19 15.68
N GLU A 149 0.00 15.10 15.90
CA GLU A 149 -0.91 15.04 17.04
C GLU A 149 -1.80 13.79 16.99
N LYS A 150 -2.34 13.45 15.81
CA LYS A 150 -3.10 12.20 15.61
C LYS A 150 -2.24 10.96 15.88
N ALA A 151 -1.01 10.92 15.36
CA ALA A 151 -0.08 9.82 15.59
C ALA A 151 0.19 9.63 17.09
N ALA A 152 0.47 10.72 17.80
CA ALA A 152 0.63 10.70 19.25
C ALA A 152 -0.63 10.22 19.99
N GLY A 153 -1.81 10.64 19.53
CA GLY A 153 -3.11 10.19 20.04
C GLY A 153 -3.26 8.67 19.95
N TYR A 154 -2.98 8.09 18.77
CA TYR A 154 -3.06 6.65 18.56
C TYR A 154 -2.01 5.85 19.35
N TYR A 155 -0.79 6.39 19.52
CA TYR A 155 0.21 5.77 20.40
C TYR A 155 -0.15 5.83 21.90
N GLY A 156 -1.08 6.69 22.30
CA GLY A 156 -1.54 6.81 23.69
C GLY A 156 -0.39 7.14 24.65
N SER A 157 -0.11 6.24 25.60
CA SER A 157 0.96 6.38 26.61
C SER A 157 2.30 5.75 26.19
N ASN A 158 2.42 5.25 24.96
CA ASN A 158 3.67 4.68 24.45
C ASN A 158 4.78 5.74 24.42
N ARG A 159 6.06 5.35 24.56
CA ARG A 159 7.21 6.24 24.40
C ARG A 159 7.16 7.02 23.08
N ASN A 160 6.69 6.39 22.00
CA ASN A 160 6.54 7.02 20.69
C ASN A 160 5.56 8.21 20.71
N SER A 161 4.55 8.19 21.59
CA SER A 161 3.63 9.33 21.76
C SER A 161 4.36 10.60 22.15
N ARG A 162 5.38 10.51 23.03
CA ARG A 162 6.15 11.69 23.43
C ARG A 162 6.95 12.28 22.27
N HIS A 163 7.51 11.43 21.43
CA HIS A 163 8.26 11.86 20.25
C HIS A 163 7.35 12.62 19.29
N TYR A 164 6.18 12.07 18.92
CA TYR A 164 5.28 12.74 17.99
C TYR A 164 4.61 14.01 18.56
N ARG A 165 4.37 14.07 19.88
CA ARG A 165 3.98 15.33 20.53
C ARG A 165 5.07 16.39 20.43
N TYR A 166 6.32 16.01 20.66
CA TYR A 166 7.45 16.91 20.51
C TYR A 166 7.56 17.44 19.08
N GLU A 167 7.38 16.57 18.07
CA GLU A 167 7.39 16.99 16.66
C GLU A 167 6.26 17.98 16.34
N ALA A 168 5.03 17.72 16.82
CA ALA A 168 3.92 18.65 16.69
C ALA A 168 4.21 20.01 17.36
N ASP A 169 4.75 20.01 18.59
CA ASP A 169 5.11 21.22 19.32
C ASP A 169 6.22 22.01 18.62
N ARG A 170 7.22 21.32 18.05
CA ARG A 170 8.29 21.90 17.24
C ARG A 170 7.71 22.62 16.03
N ILE A 171 6.80 21.99 15.30
CA ILE A 171 6.13 22.62 14.15
C ILE A 171 5.25 23.79 14.58
N ARG A 172 4.52 23.67 15.70
CA ARG A 172 3.71 24.76 16.26
C ARG A 172 4.56 25.99 16.58
N PHE A 173 5.75 25.79 17.15
CA PHE A 173 6.72 26.85 17.39
C PHE A 173 7.21 27.51 16.09
N LEU A 174 7.48 26.71 15.05
CA LEU A 174 7.88 27.22 13.73
C LEU A 174 6.77 28.07 13.08
N LEU A 175 5.52 27.58 13.11
CA LEU A 175 4.34 28.30 12.63
C LEU A 175 4.14 29.64 13.37
N ALA A 176 4.32 29.65 14.69
CA ALA A 176 4.19 30.85 15.52
C ALA A 176 5.26 31.92 15.23
N ARG A 177 6.46 31.50 14.80
CA ARG A 177 7.58 32.42 14.51
C ARG A 177 7.59 33.04 13.12
N LYS A 178 6.67 32.66 12.22
CA LYS A 178 6.42 33.19 10.85
C LYS A 178 7.62 33.46 9.90
N GLU A 179 8.90 33.34 10.26
CA GLU A 179 9.97 33.95 9.46
C GLU A 179 11.31 33.20 9.27
N THR A 180 11.48 31.94 9.70
CA THR A 180 12.79 31.26 9.54
C THR A 180 12.80 29.98 8.69
N TYR A 181 11.71 29.63 8.00
CA TYR A 181 11.66 28.37 7.23
C TYR A 181 11.86 28.51 5.72
N HIS A 182 11.61 29.68 5.11
CA HIS A 182 11.78 29.89 3.66
C HIS A 182 13.24 29.77 3.16
N ARG A 183 14.22 29.50 4.05
CA ARG A 183 15.65 29.45 3.72
C ARG A 183 16.34 28.09 3.89
N LEU A 184 15.68 27.06 4.43
CA LEU A 184 16.34 25.76 4.63
C LEU A 184 16.21 24.87 3.38
N PRO A 185 17.32 24.38 2.78
CA PRO A 185 17.30 23.43 1.68
C PRO A 185 16.64 22.10 2.08
N LYS A 186 15.95 21.47 1.13
CA LYS A 186 15.22 20.19 1.30
C LYS A 186 16.08 19.06 1.88
N THR A 187 17.37 19.06 1.56
CA THR A 187 18.37 18.09 2.04
C THR A 187 18.68 18.23 3.53
N GLU A 188 18.54 19.42 4.09
CA GLU A 188 18.90 19.72 5.48
C GLU A 188 17.76 19.35 6.45
N LEU A 189 16.51 19.39 5.98
CA LEU A 189 15.35 18.87 6.71
C LEU A 189 15.44 17.35 6.93
N ARG A 190 15.81 16.62 5.87
CA ARG A 190 16.00 15.17 5.94
C ARG A 190 17.12 14.81 6.92
N ALA A 191 18.26 15.51 6.86
CA ALA A 191 19.40 15.28 7.75
C ALA A 191 19.11 15.63 9.21
N GLN A 192 18.45 16.78 9.49
CA GLN A 192 18.14 17.21 10.86
C GLN A 192 17.07 16.34 11.54
N MET A 193 16.18 15.69 10.79
CA MET A 193 15.24 14.71 11.36
C MET A 193 15.90 13.35 11.64
N TYR A 194 16.76 12.85 10.75
CA TYR A 194 17.39 11.54 10.94
C TYR A 194 18.55 11.53 11.97
N GLU A 195 19.24 12.66 12.21
CA GLU A 195 20.28 12.72 13.27
C GLU A 195 19.70 12.55 14.68
N VAL A 196 18.45 12.97 14.94
CA VAL A 196 17.80 12.83 16.25
C VAL A 196 17.27 11.41 16.48
N LEU A 197 16.82 10.72 15.42
CA LEU A 197 16.42 9.31 15.49
C LEU A 197 17.62 8.37 15.69
N ALA A 198 18.79 8.70 15.14
CA ALA A 198 20.02 7.93 15.32
C ALA A 198 20.71 8.17 16.69
N THR A 199 20.47 9.31 17.34
CA THR A 199 21.06 9.65 18.65
C THR A 199 20.14 9.37 19.84
N GLY A 200 18.86 9.07 19.61
CA GLY A 200 17.85 8.74 20.63
C GLY A 200 17.69 7.26 20.97
N ILE A 201 18.60 6.38 20.52
CA ILE A 201 18.70 4.98 20.96
C ILE A 201 20.08 4.76 21.59
N MET A 202 20.18 5.09 22.87
CA MET A 202 21.05 4.38 23.83
C MET A 202 20.27 4.20 25.13
#